data_AF-A0A7Z2VR62-F1
#
_entry.id   AF-A0A7Z2VR62-F1
#
_cell.length_a   1.000
_cell.length_b   1.000
_cell.length_c   1.000
_cell.angle_alpha   90.00
_cell.angle_beta   90.00
_cell.angle_gamma   90.00
#
_symmetry.space_group_name_H-M   'P 1'
#
loop_
_entity.id
_entity.type
_entity.pdbx_description
1 polymer ?
#
loop_
_entity_poly.entity_id
_entity_poly.type
_entity_poly.pdbx_seq_one_letter_code
_entity_poly.pdbx_strand_id
1 'polypeptide(L)'
;MGCFSHARRYFDEAINALPESNSTAPVAAKEGLNLCNQLFAIERDIRHLSNEERYTIHLERSRPVLVAFSTWLHIGFWQLA
;
A
#
# COMPACT_ATOMS: atom_id res chain seq x y z
N MET A 1 -16.10 1.93 6.22
CA MET A 1 -15.13 2.00 5.10
C MET A 1 -13.74 2.07 5.70
N GLY A 2 -12.89 1.05 5.54
CA GLY A 2 -11.57 1.02 6.19
C GLY A 2 -10.65 -0.12 5.75
N CYS A 3 -10.86 -0.69 4.55
CA CYS A 3 -10.03 -1.78 4.04
C CYS A 3 -8.97 -1.28 3.04
N PHE A 4 -7.92 -2.07 2.85
CA PHE A 4 -6.84 -1.75 1.91
C PHE A 4 -7.30 -1.62 0.45
N SER A 5 -8.40 -2.26 0.05
CA SER A 5 -9.00 -2.06 -1.28
C SER A 5 -9.46 -0.61 -1.48
N HIS A 6 -10.05 0.01 -0.45
CA HIS A 6 -10.48 1.40 -0.52
C HIS A 6 -9.28 2.36 -0.53
N ALA A 7 -8.28 2.11 0.33
CA ALA A 7 -7.04 2.91 0.33
C ALA A 7 -6.34 2.87 -1.04
N ARG A 8 -6.19 1.66 -1.62
CA ARG A 8 -5.62 1.46 -2.96
C ARG A 8 -6.35 2.27 -4.03
N ARG A 9 -7.69 2.25 -4.02
CA ARG A 9 -8.52 3.01 -4.97
C ARG A 9 -8.31 4.51 -4.83
N TYR A 10 -8.23 5.04 -3.61
CA TYR A 10 -8.01 6.49 -3.41
C TYR A 10 -6.64 6.95 -3.92
N PHE A 11 -5.59 6.14 -3.75
CA PHE A 11 -4.29 6.47 -4.33
C PHE A 11 -4.30 6.41 -5.85
N ASP A 12 -4.97 5.42 -6.44
CA ASP A 12 -5.14 5.31 -7.90
C ASP A 12 -5.90 6.52 -8.46
N GLU A 13 -7.02 6.90 -7.83
CA GLU A 13 -7.80 8.09 -8.18
C GLU A 13 -6.97 9.39 -8.09
N ALA A 14 -6.16 9.53 -7.04
CA ALA A 14 -5.28 10.69 -6.88
C ALA A 14 -4.21 10.78 -7.98
N ILE A 15 -3.68 9.64 -8.44
CA ILE A 15 -2.72 9.58 -9.56
C ILE A 15 -3.42 9.93 -10.88
N ASN A 16 -4.62 9.38 -11.11
CA ASN A 16 -5.39 9.64 -12.32
C ASN A 16 -5.89 11.09 -12.43
N ALA A 17 -5.98 11.81 -11.31
CA ALA A 17 -6.31 13.23 -11.27
C ALA A 17 -5.12 14.17 -11.55
N LEU A 18 -3.90 13.65 -11.68
CA LEU A 18 -2.73 14.48 -12.01
C LEU A 18 -2.83 15.03 -13.44
N PRO A 19 -2.37 16.27 -13.69
CA PRO A 19 -2.16 16.75 -15.05
C PRO A 19 -1.20 15.84 -15.81
N GLU A 20 -1.38 15.67 -17.13
CA GLU A 20 -0.52 14.81 -17.97
C GLU A 20 0.97 15.17 -17.84
N SER A 21 1.26 16.47 -17.70
CA SER A 21 2.62 17.00 -17.50
C SER A 21 3.31 16.47 -16.23
N ASN A 22 2.54 15.97 -15.26
CA ASN A 22 3.01 15.47 -13.97
C ASN A 22 2.80 13.95 -13.83
N SER A 23 2.44 13.25 -14.90
CA SER A 23 2.20 11.80 -14.90
C SER A 23 3.38 10.98 -14.38
N THR A 24 4.62 11.46 -14.56
CA THR A 24 5.85 10.81 -14.07
C THR A 24 6.35 11.35 -12.73
N ALA A 25 5.76 12.43 -12.20
CA ALA A 25 6.22 13.07 -10.97
C ALA A 25 6.21 12.10 -9.78
N PRO A 26 7.21 12.14 -8.89
CA PRO A 26 7.26 11.33 -7.68
C PRO A 26 6.31 11.91 -6.63
N VAL A 27 5.03 11.56 -6.71
CA VAL A 27 4.00 11.99 -5.75
C VAL A 27 3.74 10.94 -4.68
N ALA A 28 3.39 11.39 -3.47
CA ALA A 28 3.07 10.52 -2.34
C ALA A 28 2.01 9.44 -2.67
N ALA A 29 1.04 9.75 -3.53
CA ALA A 29 0.02 8.79 -3.96
C ALA A 29 0.61 7.54 -4.65
N LYS A 30 1.71 7.68 -5.40
CA LYS A 30 2.39 6.53 -6.04
C LYS A 30 3.04 5.61 -5.01
N GLU A 31 3.62 6.20 -3.96
CA GLU A 31 4.23 5.43 -2.88
C GLU A 31 3.17 4.67 -2.07
N GLY A 32 2.08 5.34 -1.71
CA GLY A 32 0.92 4.72 -1.07
C GLY A 32 0.31 3.59 -1.91
N LEU A 33 0.14 3.82 -3.22
CA LEU A 33 -0.35 2.78 -4.16
C LEU A 33 0.60 1.58 -4.21
N ASN A 34 1.91 1.82 -4.25
CA ASN A 34 2.92 0.76 -4.28
C ASN A 34 2.86 -0.13 -3.03
N LEU A 35 2.77 0.48 -1.84
CA LEU A 35 2.65 -0.28 -0.58
C LEU A 35 1.35 -1.11 -0.54
N CYS A 36 0.23 -0.56 -1.02
CA CYS A 36 -1.00 -1.35 -1.18
C CYS A 36 -0.81 -2.51 -2.17
N ASN A 37 -0.17 -2.29 -3.31
CA ASN A 37 0.04 -3.34 -4.31
C ASN A 37 0.92 -4.48 -3.77
N GLN A 38 1.90 -4.20 -2.92
CA GLN A 38 2.71 -5.22 -2.26
C GLN A 38 1.85 -6.16 -1.39
N LEU A 39 0.93 -5.61 -0.58
CA LEU A 39 -0.01 -6.41 0.21
C LEU A 39 -0.86 -7.31 -0.69
N PHE A 40 -1.45 -6.76 -1.75
CA PHE A 40 -2.28 -7.54 -2.68
C PHE A 40 -1.49 -8.61 -3.46
N ALA A 41 -0.21 -8.36 -3.75
CA ALA A 41 0.66 -9.37 -4.34
C ALA A 41 0.87 -10.56 -3.38
N ILE A 42 1.13 -10.29 -2.10
CA ILE A 42 1.25 -11.32 -1.07
C ILE A 42 -0.04 -12.15 -0.98
N GLU A 43 -1.19 -11.49 -0.87
CA GLU A 43 -2.51 -12.17 -0.81
C GLU A 43 -2.75 -13.07 -2.04
N ARG A 44 -2.40 -12.60 -3.23
CA ARG A 44 -2.52 -13.39 -4.47
C ARG A 44 -1.64 -14.63 -4.43
N ASP A 45 -0.42 -14.51 -3.92
CA ASP A 45 0.54 -15.61 -3.85
C ASP A 45 0.08 -16.71 -2.88
N ILE A 46 -0.54 -16.33 -1.76
CA ILE A 46 -0.88 -17.27 -0.67
C ILE A 46 -2.34 -17.75 -0.66
N ARG A 47 -3.18 -17.28 -1.61
CA ARG A 47 -4.63 -17.56 -1.66
C ARG A 47 -5.02 -19.04 -1.71
N HIS A 48 -4.09 -19.93 -1.99
CA HIS A 48 -4.30 -21.37 -2.14
C HIS A 48 -3.79 -22.18 -0.93
N LEU A 49 -3.08 -21.53 0.00
CA LEU A 49 -2.51 -22.15 1.20
C LEU A 49 -3.54 -22.28 2.32
N SER A 50 -3.23 -23.09 3.34
CA SER A 50 -4.05 -23.24 4.54
C SER A 50 -4.09 -21.94 5.36
N ASN A 51 -4.99 -21.87 6.34
CA ASN A 51 -5.08 -20.70 7.21
C ASN A 51 -3.82 -20.51 8.06
N GLU A 52 -3.23 -21.61 8.52
CA GLU A 52 -2.01 -21.64 9.34
C GLU A 52 -0.80 -21.17 8.54
N GLU A 53 -0.65 -21.64 7.29
CA GLU A 53 0.42 -21.21 6.39
C GLU A 53 0.29 -19.72 6.04
N ARG A 54 -0.93 -19.26 5.72
CA ARG A 54 -1.19 -17.83 5.47
C ARG A 54 -0.85 -16.98 6.67
N TYR A 55 -1.20 -17.42 7.88
CA TYR A 55 -0.90 -16.68 9.10
C TYR A 55 0.62 -16.47 9.26
N THR A 56 1.40 -17.54 9.12
CA THR A 56 2.87 -17.45 9.16
C THR A 56 3.40 -16.48 8.10
N ILE A 57 2.91 -16.58 6.86
CA ILE A 57 3.34 -15.68 5.79
C ILE A 57 2.90 -14.23 6.04
N HIS A 58 1.73 -13.98 6.64
CA HIS A 58 1.33 -12.63 7.00
C HIS A 58 2.30 -12.02 8.03
N LEU A 59 2.76 -12.80 9.01
CA LEU A 59 3.75 -12.34 9.98
C LEU A 59 5.10 -12.03 9.35
N GLU A 60 5.53 -12.83 8.37
CA GLU A 60 6.84 -12.69 7.72
C GLU A 60 6.85 -11.64 6.59
N ARG A 61 5.83 -11.62 5.75
CA ARG A 61 5.78 -10.82 4.51
C ARG A 61 4.84 -9.61 4.61
N SER A 62 3.66 -9.77 5.19
CA SER A 62 2.67 -8.66 5.23
C SER A 62 2.97 -7.67 6.35
N ARG A 63 3.37 -8.14 7.54
CA ARG A 63 3.66 -7.30 8.69
C ARG A 63 4.74 -6.25 8.41
N PRO A 64 5.89 -6.56 7.76
CA PRO A 64 6.86 -5.53 7.40
C PRO A 64 6.29 -4.44 6.48
N VAL A 65 5.44 -4.81 5.52
CA VAL A 65 4.78 -3.84 4.62
C VAL A 65 3.81 -2.95 5.40
N LEU A 66 3.05 -3.50 6.34
CA LEU A 66 2.16 -2.73 7.21
C LEU A 66 2.92 -1.77 8.12
N VAL A 67 4.06 -2.19 8.66
CA VAL A 67 4.95 -1.32 9.44
C VAL A 67 5.47 -0.19 8.55
N ALA A 68 6.00 -0.51 7.37
CA ALA A 68 6.47 0.50 6.42
C ALA A 68 5.36 1.50 6.04
N PHE A 69 4.14 1.00 5.78
CA PHE A 69 2.98 1.83 5.50
C PHE A 69 2.64 2.78 6.65
N SER A 70 2.59 2.26 7.89
CA SER A 70 2.33 3.08 9.08
C SER A 70 3.42 4.12 9.33
N THR A 71 4.68 3.73 9.18
CA THR A 71 5.83 4.63 9.32
C THR A 71 5.78 5.73 8.27
N TRP A 72 5.52 5.40 7.01
CA TRP A 72 5.39 6.37 5.92
C TRP A 72 4.28 7.39 6.20
N LEU A 73 3.11 6.93 6.65
CA LEU A 73 2.00 7.82 7.03
C LEU A 73 2.37 8.80 8.16
N HIS A 74 3.15 8.34 9.15
CA HIS A 74 3.53 9.16 10.30
C HIS A 74 4.71 10.09 9.99
N ILE A 75 5.70 9.67 9.19
CA ILE A 75 6.85 10.51 8.83
C ILE A 75 6.42 11.64 7.90
N GLY A 76 5.56 11.36 6.91
CA GLY A 76 5.05 12.38 5.99
C GLY A 76 4.27 13.50 6.69
N PHE A 77 3.77 13.25 7.90
CA PHE A 77 3.02 14.24 8.68
C PHE A 77 3.91 15.30 9.35
N TRP A 78 5.18 15.00 9.61
CA TRP A 78 6.13 15.91 10.30
C TRP A 78 7.05 16.69 9.35
N GLN A 79 7.12 16.34 8.07
CA GLN A 79 7.95 17.05 7.09
C GLN A 79 7.26 18.28 6.47
N LEU A 80 5.95 18.45 6.73
CA LEU A 80 5.10 19.52 6.19
C LEU A 80 4.37 20.33 7.29
N ALA A 81 4.74 20.14 8.56
CA ALA A 81 4.23 20.89 9.71
C ALA A 81 5.29 21.87 10.25
#